data_AF-A0A7R8V2U3-F1
#
_entry.id   AF-A0A7R8V2U3-F1
#
_cell.length_a   1.000
_cell.length_b   1.000
_cell.length_c   1.000
_cell.angle_alpha   90.00
_cell.angle_beta   90.00
_cell.angle_gamma   90.00
#
_symmetry.space_group_name_H-M   'P 1'
#
loop_
_entity.id
_entity.type
_entity.pdbx_description
1 polymer ?
#
loop_
_entity_poly.entity_id
_entity_poly.type
_entity_poly.pdbx_seq_one_letter_code
_entity_poly.pdbx_strand_id
1 'polypeptide(L)'
;MQIMLVVQQGYMKRVRIQIFGYNSQLYSNFSDSLNRAQGIVGVAILLQLGDLSNAELRMLTDQLDRIKFGGDESPVRRLSVRGLLPNTDHYMTYEGSTTSPACHETVTWIVLNKPIYITKQQLFALRRLMQGGPDHPKAPVGNNFRPPQPLLHRPIRTNIDFRTKQSGKACPSMYRDVHYKANSWKQH
;
A
#
# COMPACT_ATOMS: atom_id res chain seq x y z
N MET A 1 -0.73 2.90 14.34
CA MET A 1 -0.29 2.62 12.96
C MET A 1 -0.77 1.24 12.59
N GLN A 2 -1.44 1.08 11.45
CA GLN A 2 -1.94 -0.21 10.97
C GLN A 2 -1.27 -0.55 9.65
N ILE A 3 -0.74 -1.77 9.52
CA ILE A 3 -0.13 -2.28 8.29
C ILE A 3 -1.08 -3.31 7.68
N MET A 4 -1.52 -3.10 6.45
CA MET A 4 -2.36 -4.03 5.72
C MET A 4 -1.62 -4.55 4.47
N LEU A 5 -1.55 -5.89 4.37
CA LEU A 5 -1.00 -6.58 3.21
C LEU A 5 -2.13 -6.97 2.25
N VAL A 6 -2.07 -6.45 1.03
CA VAL A 6 -3.07 -6.70 -0.01
C VAL A 6 -2.45 -7.52 -1.13
N VAL A 7 -3.05 -8.68 -1.42
CA VAL A 7 -2.57 -9.68 -2.38
C VAL A 7 -3.63 -9.93 -3.46
N GLN A 8 -3.33 -9.52 -4.69
CA GLN A 8 -4.15 -9.85 -5.86
C GLN A 8 -3.73 -11.22 -6.46
N GLN A 9 -4.70 -12.10 -6.72
CA GLN A 9 -4.51 -13.32 -7.52
C GLN A 9 -4.93 -13.03 -8.98
N GLY A 10 -4.16 -13.51 -9.96
CA GLY A 10 -4.39 -13.30 -11.40
C GLY A 10 -3.13 -12.90 -12.19
N TYR A 11 -3.30 -12.63 -13.50
CA TYR A 11 -2.22 -12.29 -14.45
C TYR A 11 -1.39 -11.07 -14.02
N MET A 12 -1.98 -10.13 -13.26
CA MET A 12 -1.26 -9.03 -12.63
C MET A 12 -1.00 -9.36 -11.15
N LYS A 13 0.19 -9.90 -10.86
CA LYS A 13 0.69 -10.22 -9.52
C LYS A 13 1.05 -8.93 -8.77
N ARG A 14 0.05 -8.13 -8.40
CA ARG A 14 0.24 -6.90 -7.62
C ARG A 14 0.04 -7.20 -6.14
N VAL A 15 1.09 -7.01 -5.37
CA VAL A 15 1.03 -6.96 -3.91
C VAL A 15 1.31 -5.53 -3.49
N ARG A 16 0.59 -5.04 -2.48
CA ARG A 16 0.85 -3.71 -1.89
C ARG A 16 0.80 -3.79 -0.38
N ILE A 17 1.66 -3.00 0.25
CA ILE A 17 1.57 -2.66 1.67
C ILE A 17 0.83 -1.33 1.77
N GLN A 18 -0.11 -1.25 2.71
CA GLN A 18 -0.74 0.00 3.10
C GLN A 18 -0.42 0.26 4.56
N ILE A 19 0.14 1.43 4.86
CA ILE A 19 0.43 1.90 6.21
C ILE A 19 -0.54 3.03 6.51
N PHE A 20 -1.35 2.88 7.55
CA PHE A 20 -2.28 3.91 8.00
C PHE A 20 -1.75 4.63 9.23
N GLY A 21 -1.77 5.96 9.17
CA GLY A 21 -1.59 6.88 10.28
C GLY A 21 -2.84 7.75 10.45
N TYR A 22 -2.99 8.36 11.62
CA TYR A 22 -4.04 9.35 11.87
C TYR A 22 -3.44 10.65 12.37
N ASN A 23 -4.16 11.75 12.18
CA ASN A 23 -3.76 13.05 12.67
C ASN A 23 -4.04 13.16 14.18
N SER A 24 -3.01 12.87 14.99
CA SER A 24 -3.11 12.93 16.46
C SER A 24 -3.15 14.34 17.04
N GLN A 25 -2.90 15.38 16.22
CA GLN A 25 -3.05 16.77 16.66
C GLN A 25 -4.52 17.22 16.63
N LEU A 26 -5.31 16.63 15.73
CA LEU A 26 -6.73 16.96 15.56
C LEU A 26 -7.67 15.96 16.23
N TYR A 27 -7.25 14.69 16.37
CA TYR A 27 -8.10 13.61 16.86
C TYR A 27 -7.44 12.82 17.97
N SER A 28 -8.25 12.38 18.93
CA SER A 28 -7.79 11.65 20.12
C SER A 28 -7.36 10.21 19.83
N ASN A 29 -7.95 9.58 18.81
CA ASN A 29 -7.66 8.20 18.44
C ASN A 29 -7.99 7.93 16.96
N PHE A 30 -7.51 6.78 16.48
CA PHE A 30 -7.71 6.35 15.09
C PHE A 30 -9.20 6.19 14.74
N SER A 31 -10.00 5.60 15.63
CA SER A 31 -11.42 5.33 15.38
C SER A 31 -12.26 6.59 15.17
N ASP A 32 -12.02 7.65 15.96
CA ASP A 32 -12.67 8.95 15.79
C ASP A 32 -12.26 9.59 14.44
N SER A 33 -10.97 9.52 14.09
CA SER A 33 -10.46 10.10 12.84
C SER A 33 -11.00 9.43 11.57
N LEU A 34 -11.47 8.18 11.63
CA LEU A 34 -12.01 7.46 10.46
C LEU A 34 -13.21 8.16 9.82
N ASN A 35 -14.00 8.92 10.59
CA ASN A 35 -15.22 9.59 10.13
C ASN A 35 -15.04 11.11 9.95
N ARG A 36 -13.81 11.62 10.03
CA ARG A 36 -13.52 13.05 10.02
C ARG A 36 -12.63 13.40 8.83
N ALA A 37 -12.89 14.56 8.22
CA ALA A 37 -12.08 15.05 7.11
C ALA A 37 -10.62 15.22 7.55
N GLN A 38 -9.67 14.83 6.69
CA GLN A 38 -8.22 14.93 6.96
C GLN A 38 -7.78 14.15 8.22
N GLY A 39 -8.56 13.13 8.61
CA GLY A 39 -8.26 12.30 9.79
C GLY A 39 -7.17 11.27 9.55
N ILE A 40 -7.11 10.72 8.35
CA ILE A 40 -6.28 9.55 8.03
C ILE A 40 -5.29 9.84 6.91
N VAL A 41 -4.05 9.40 7.08
CA VAL A 41 -3.06 9.29 6.00
C VAL A 41 -2.83 7.81 5.68
N GLY A 42 -2.92 7.47 4.40
CA GLY A 42 -2.65 6.13 3.88
C GLY A 42 -1.42 6.14 3.00
N VAL A 43 -0.34 5.47 3.40
CA VAL A 43 0.87 5.31 2.57
C VAL A 43 0.81 3.95 1.88
N ALA A 44 0.77 3.95 0.55
CA ALA A 44 0.77 2.75 -0.27
C ALA A 44 2.14 2.50 -0.89
N ILE A 45 2.68 1.31 -0.64
CA ILE A 45 3.95 0.83 -1.17
C ILE A 45 3.64 -0.35 -2.08
N LEU A 46 4.10 -0.28 -3.33
CA LEU A 46 3.96 -1.39 -4.28
C LEU A 46 5.06 -2.43 -4.04
N LEU A 47 4.73 -3.71 -4.17
CA LEU A 47 5.69 -4.80 -4.08
C LEU A 47 5.90 -5.41 -5.46
N GLN A 48 7.15 -5.68 -5.80
CA GLN A 48 7.57 -6.32 -7.03
C GLN A 48 8.34 -7.61 -6.72
N LEU A 49 8.21 -8.62 -7.56
CA LEU A 49 9.03 -9.83 -7.44
C LEU A 49 10.50 -9.49 -7.69
N GLY A 50 11.36 -9.97 -6.80
CA GLY A 50 12.82 -9.90 -6.94
C GLY A 50 13.48 -11.13 -6.31
N ASP A 51 14.77 -11.30 -6.57
CA ASP A 51 15.55 -12.41 -5.99
C ASP A 51 15.86 -12.16 -4.51
N LEU A 52 16.05 -10.88 -4.14
CA LEU A 52 16.27 -10.44 -2.77
C LEU A 52 15.07 -9.65 -2.27
N SER A 53 14.73 -9.86 -0.99
CA SER A 53 13.64 -9.17 -0.31
C SER A 53 14.14 -8.11 0.66
N ASN A 54 13.32 -7.07 0.83
CA ASN A 54 13.52 -6.05 1.85
C ASN A 54 13.65 -6.68 3.26
N ALA A 55 14.58 -6.20 4.06
CA ALA A 55 14.89 -6.76 5.37
C ALA A 55 13.72 -6.64 6.36
N GLU A 56 13.04 -5.49 6.40
CA GLU A 56 11.89 -5.27 7.27
C GLU A 56 10.68 -6.09 6.82
N LEU A 57 10.47 -6.21 5.50
CA LEU A 57 9.44 -7.10 4.95
C LEU A 57 9.67 -8.54 5.39
N ARG A 58 10.94 -8.98 5.46
CA ARG A 58 11.30 -10.33 5.90
C ARG A 58 10.84 -10.60 7.32
N MET A 59 11.03 -9.65 8.22
CA MET A 59 10.59 -9.77 9.61
C MET A 59 9.08 -10.02 9.73
N LEU A 60 8.28 -9.42 8.86
CA LEU A 60 6.84 -9.69 8.76
C LEU A 60 6.58 -11.07 8.15
N THR A 61 7.25 -11.41 7.06
CA THR A 61 7.01 -12.68 6.35
C THR A 61 7.44 -13.91 7.16
N ASP A 62 8.43 -13.76 8.05
CA ASP A 62 8.93 -14.85 8.90
C ASP A 62 7.91 -15.26 9.97
N GLN A 63 6.94 -14.40 10.28
CA GLN A 63 5.86 -14.74 11.20
C GLN A 63 4.66 -15.41 10.52
N LEU A 64 4.61 -15.46 9.17
CA LEU A 64 3.42 -15.94 8.43
C LEU A 64 3.04 -17.39 8.76
N ASP A 65 4.02 -18.25 9.03
CA ASP A 65 3.75 -19.64 9.39
C ASP A 65 3.06 -19.77 10.77
N ARG A 66 3.18 -18.75 11.63
CA ARG A 66 2.54 -18.69 12.94
C ARG A 66 1.14 -18.07 12.91
N ILE A 67 0.79 -17.38 11.82
CA ILE A 67 -0.49 -16.68 11.66
C ILE A 67 -1.30 -17.25 10.50
N LYS A 68 -1.28 -18.57 10.35
CA LYS A 68 -1.83 -19.23 9.17
C LYS A 68 -3.34 -19.12 9.09
N PHE A 69 -4.03 -19.07 10.23
CA PHE A 69 -5.49 -19.06 10.31
C PHE A 69 -6.02 -17.71 10.77
N GLY A 70 -7.27 -17.43 10.40
CA GLY A 70 -7.95 -16.21 10.81
C GLY A 70 -8.10 -16.15 12.33
N GLY A 71 -7.67 -15.04 12.93
CA GLY A 71 -7.65 -14.83 14.37
C GLY A 71 -6.30 -15.14 15.04
N ASP A 72 -5.35 -15.75 14.31
CA ASP A 72 -4.00 -15.95 14.84
C ASP A 72 -3.25 -14.61 14.94
N GLU A 73 -2.44 -14.46 15.98
CA GLU A 73 -1.59 -13.30 16.21
C GLU A 73 -0.16 -13.73 16.55
N SER A 74 0.83 -12.94 16.11
CA SER A 74 2.23 -13.19 16.45
C SER A 74 2.97 -11.87 16.72
N PRO A 75 3.73 -11.76 17.82
CA PRO A 75 4.44 -10.54 18.16
C PRO A 75 5.62 -10.30 17.20
N VAL A 76 5.69 -9.10 16.63
CA VAL A 76 6.83 -8.65 15.84
C VAL A 76 7.76 -7.83 16.74
N ARG A 77 8.95 -8.34 17.04
CA ARG A 77 9.86 -7.75 18.06
C ARG A 77 10.33 -6.34 17.72
N ARG A 78 10.73 -6.10 16.46
CA ARG A 78 11.19 -4.80 15.96
C ARG A 78 10.76 -4.67 14.51
N LEU A 79 10.26 -3.51 14.11
CA LEU A 79 9.93 -3.21 12.73
C LEU A 79 10.19 -1.72 12.49
N SER A 80 11.10 -1.40 11.57
CA SER A 80 11.35 -0.03 11.15
C SER A 80 10.41 0.32 10.01
N VAL A 81 9.49 1.25 10.26
CA VAL A 81 8.62 1.80 9.21
C VAL A 81 9.46 2.41 8.09
N ARG A 82 10.52 3.14 8.44
CA ARG A 82 11.45 3.73 7.47
C ARG A 82 12.15 2.67 6.61
N GLY A 83 12.50 1.52 7.20
CA GLY A 83 13.14 0.43 6.46
C GLY A 83 12.18 -0.30 5.51
N LEU A 84 10.86 -0.23 5.74
CA LEU A 84 9.85 -0.69 4.78
C LEU A 84 9.65 0.28 3.61
N LEU A 85 9.99 1.57 3.79
CA LEU A 85 9.84 2.55 2.74
C LEU A 85 10.92 2.37 1.66
N PRO A 86 10.56 2.46 0.38
CA PRO A 86 11.51 2.48 -0.72
C PRO A 86 12.39 3.74 -0.64
N ASN A 87 13.64 3.62 -1.09
CA ASN A 87 14.54 4.77 -1.22
C ASN A 87 14.14 5.62 -2.45
N THR A 88 13.14 6.48 -2.27
CA THR A 88 12.63 7.46 -3.23
C THR A 88 11.91 8.59 -2.49
N ASP A 89 12.03 9.81 -3.00
CA ASP A 89 11.19 10.94 -2.56
C ASP A 89 9.99 11.14 -3.48
N HIS A 90 9.89 10.38 -4.57
CA HIS A 90 8.83 10.51 -5.56
C HIS A 90 7.54 9.79 -5.16
N TYR A 91 6.43 10.53 -5.16
CA TYR A 91 5.10 10.02 -4.82
C TYR A 91 3.98 10.71 -5.61
N MET A 92 2.81 10.09 -5.57
CA MET A 92 1.53 10.68 -5.97
C MET A 92 0.63 10.77 -4.74
N THR A 93 -0.20 11.80 -4.65
CA THR A 93 -1.16 11.97 -3.56
C THR A 93 -2.52 12.42 -4.06
N TYR A 94 -3.57 11.92 -3.43
CA TYR A 94 -4.96 12.22 -3.75
C TYR A 94 -5.85 11.98 -2.53
N GLU A 95 -6.99 12.68 -2.49
CA GLU A 95 -8.04 12.42 -1.50
C GLU A 95 -8.88 11.22 -1.91
N GLY A 96 -9.01 10.25 -1.01
CA GLY A 96 -9.74 9.02 -1.28
C GLY A 96 -10.34 8.42 -0.03
N SER A 97 -10.61 7.11 -0.12
CA SER A 97 -11.31 6.39 0.92
C SER A 97 -10.54 5.18 1.40
N THR A 98 -10.97 4.60 2.53
CA THR A 98 -10.45 3.32 2.98
C THR A 98 -10.70 2.25 1.93
N THR A 99 -9.72 1.36 1.71
CA THR A 99 -9.88 0.23 0.77
C THR A 99 -10.54 -0.99 1.39
N SER A 100 -10.91 -0.89 2.67
CA SER A 100 -11.70 -1.86 3.42
C SER A 100 -13.03 -1.21 3.84
N PRO A 101 -14.12 -2.00 3.98
CA PRO A 101 -15.38 -1.50 4.54
C PRO A 101 -15.15 -0.79 5.89
N ALA A 102 -15.81 0.33 6.21
CA ALA A 102 -16.98 0.95 5.57
C ALA A 102 -16.67 2.02 4.49
N CYS A 103 -15.49 1.96 3.85
CA CYS A 103 -15.14 2.82 2.70
C CYS A 103 -15.16 4.33 2.99
N HIS A 104 -14.81 4.77 4.21
CA HIS A 104 -14.84 6.18 4.61
C HIS A 104 -13.92 7.05 3.76
N GLU A 105 -14.45 8.16 3.22
CA GLU A 105 -13.76 9.12 2.35
C GLU A 105 -12.92 10.14 3.14
N THR A 106 -12.07 9.63 4.04
CA THR A 106 -11.32 10.44 5.01
C THR A 106 -9.81 10.27 4.88
N VAL A 107 -9.36 9.57 3.82
CA VAL A 107 -7.98 9.14 3.65
C VAL A 107 -7.28 10.00 2.60
N THR A 108 -6.26 10.73 3.02
CA THR A 108 -5.27 11.29 2.11
C THR A 108 -4.27 10.21 1.74
N TRP A 109 -4.29 9.75 0.49
CA TRP A 109 -3.41 8.70 0.01
C TRP A 109 -2.06 9.26 -0.44
N ILE A 110 -0.98 8.54 -0.12
CA ILE A 110 0.38 8.77 -0.61
C ILE A 110 0.84 7.47 -1.26
N VAL A 111 0.96 7.44 -2.58
CA VAL A 111 1.41 6.28 -3.34
C VAL A 111 2.85 6.51 -3.77
N LEU A 112 3.77 5.68 -3.28
CA LEU A 112 5.19 5.81 -3.60
C LEU A 112 5.48 5.26 -4.99
N ASN A 113 6.30 5.98 -5.76
CA ASN A 113 6.59 5.66 -7.16
C ASN A 113 7.61 4.53 -7.34
N LYS A 114 8.23 4.05 -6.26
CA LYS A 114 9.24 3.00 -6.30
C LYS A 114 8.73 1.79 -5.51
N PRO A 115 8.75 0.58 -6.08
CA PRO A 115 8.37 -0.61 -5.34
C PRO A 115 9.47 -1.05 -4.37
N ILE A 116 9.10 -1.90 -3.41
CA ILE A 116 10.04 -2.75 -2.69
C ILE A 116 9.96 -4.18 -3.22
N TYR A 117 10.98 -4.99 -2.95
CA TYR A 117 11.08 -6.34 -3.49
C TYR A 117 10.63 -7.41 -2.50
N ILE A 118 9.94 -8.42 -3.02
CA ILE A 118 9.49 -9.62 -2.31
C ILE A 118 9.93 -10.87 -3.08
N THR A 119 10.37 -11.91 -2.38
CA THR A 119 10.75 -13.16 -3.04
C THR A 119 9.52 -14.00 -3.40
N LYS A 120 9.71 -14.94 -4.34
CA LYS A 120 8.65 -15.91 -4.70
C LYS A 120 8.18 -16.73 -3.50
N GLN A 121 9.10 -17.14 -2.62
CA GLN A 121 8.79 -17.92 -1.42
C GLN A 121 7.92 -17.12 -0.44
N GLN A 122 8.26 -15.86 -0.17
CA GLN A 122 7.46 -14.98 0.68
C GLN A 122 6.07 -14.73 0.10
N LEU A 123 5.99 -14.47 -1.21
CA LEU A 123 4.70 -14.32 -1.89
C LEU A 123 3.84 -15.60 -1.80
N PHE A 124 4.48 -16.76 -1.89
CA PHE A 124 3.79 -18.04 -1.73
C PHE A 124 3.27 -18.22 -0.30
N ALA A 125 4.07 -17.88 0.71
CA ALA A 125 3.65 -17.92 2.12
C ALA A 125 2.42 -17.03 2.37
N LEU A 126 2.40 -15.80 1.83
CA LEU A 126 1.24 -14.90 1.93
C LEU A 126 -0.04 -15.51 1.34
N ARG A 127 0.07 -16.31 0.28
CA ARG A 127 -1.07 -16.96 -0.38
C ARG A 127 -1.58 -18.21 0.33
N ARG A 128 -0.86 -18.70 1.35
CA ARG A 128 -1.24 -19.87 2.15
C ARG A 128 -2.00 -19.51 3.42
N LEU A 129 -2.10 -18.23 3.75
CA LEU A 129 -2.95 -17.75 4.84
C LEU A 129 -4.40 -18.12 4.57
N MET A 130 -5.16 -18.41 5.61
CA MET A 130 -6.55 -18.86 5.55
C MET A 130 -7.47 -17.82 6.20
N GLN A 131 -8.65 -17.62 5.63
CA GLN A 131 -9.62 -16.63 6.14
C GLN A 131 -10.30 -17.07 7.44
N GLY A 132 -10.43 -18.38 7.65
CA GLY A 132 -11.07 -18.97 8.82
C GLY A 132 -10.08 -19.59 9.81
N GLY A 133 -10.61 -20.05 10.94
CA GLY A 133 -9.83 -20.70 12.00
C GLY A 133 -9.39 -22.13 11.64
N PRO A 134 -8.60 -22.80 12.50
CA PRO A 134 -8.08 -24.15 12.23
C PRO A 134 -9.17 -25.19 11.94
N ASP A 135 -10.29 -25.17 12.67
CA ASP A 135 -11.40 -26.11 12.54
C ASP A 135 -12.23 -25.87 11.26
N HIS A 136 -12.29 -24.61 10.84
CA HIS A 136 -13.06 -24.15 9.68
C HIS A 136 -12.24 -23.12 8.88
N PRO A 137 -11.23 -23.57 8.11
CA PRO A 137 -10.22 -22.68 7.53
C PRO A 137 -10.76 -21.76 6.41
N LYS A 138 -11.98 -21.99 5.93
CA LYS A 138 -12.60 -21.24 4.82
C LYS A 138 -11.67 -21.22 3.58
N ALA A 139 -11.75 -20.17 2.75
CA ALA A 139 -10.89 -20.01 1.59
C ALA A 139 -9.51 -19.43 1.99
N PRO A 140 -8.45 -19.69 1.20
CA PRO A 140 -7.20 -18.96 1.34
C PRO A 140 -7.41 -17.45 1.20
N VAL A 141 -6.61 -16.66 1.92
CA VAL A 141 -6.57 -15.20 1.77
C VAL A 141 -6.00 -14.89 0.39
N GLY A 142 -6.91 -14.56 -0.52
CA GLY A 142 -6.62 -14.20 -1.89
C GLY A 142 -7.62 -13.17 -2.38
N ASN A 143 -7.18 -12.34 -3.32
CA ASN A 143 -8.03 -11.30 -3.91
C ASN A 143 -8.60 -10.31 -2.89
N ASN A 144 -7.89 -10.06 -1.79
CA ASN A 144 -8.27 -9.08 -0.78
C ASN A 144 -7.96 -7.64 -1.25
N PHE A 145 -8.29 -7.32 -2.51
CA PHE A 145 -8.08 -6.02 -3.11
C PHE A 145 -9.41 -5.42 -3.56
N ARG A 146 -9.56 -4.12 -3.37
CA ARG A 146 -10.61 -3.33 -4.02
C ARG A 146 -10.18 -2.98 -5.45
N PRO A 147 -11.03 -3.19 -6.49
CA PRO A 147 -10.75 -2.78 -7.86
C PRO A 147 -10.54 -1.25 -7.99
N PRO A 148 -9.79 -0.78 -9.00
CA PRO A 148 -9.69 0.65 -9.29
C PRO A 148 -11.09 1.29 -9.39
N GLN A 149 -11.24 2.43 -8.73
CA GLN A 149 -12.49 3.19 -8.74
C GLN A 149 -12.35 4.39 -9.67
N PRO A 150 -13.47 4.92 -10.22
CA PRO A 150 -13.42 6.11 -11.05
C PRO A 150 -12.74 7.29 -10.34
N LEU A 151 -12.00 8.09 -11.11
CA LEU A 151 -11.30 9.26 -10.55
C LEU A 151 -12.28 10.40 -10.18
N LEU A 152 -13.41 10.51 -10.89
CA LEU A 152 -14.47 11.51 -10.67
C LEU A 152 -13.91 12.94 -10.56
N HIS A 153 -13.03 13.33 -11.48
CA HIS A 153 -12.40 14.66 -11.54
C HIS A 153 -11.57 15.06 -10.31
N ARG A 154 -11.25 14.12 -9.40
CA ARG A 154 -10.38 14.41 -8.25
C ARG A 154 -8.98 14.81 -8.72
N PRO A 155 -8.38 15.85 -8.14
CA PRO A 155 -7.02 16.23 -8.46
C PRO A 155 -6.03 15.19 -7.92
N ILE A 156 -5.18 14.67 -8.81
CA ILE A 156 -3.99 13.91 -8.42
C ILE A 156 -2.82 14.89 -8.40
N ARG A 157 -2.11 14.92 -7.28
CA ARG A 157 -0.90 15.73 -7.10
C ARG A 157 0.31 14.81 -7.10
N THR A 158 1.44 15.29 -7.60
CA THR A 158 2.68 14.52 -7.62
C THR A 158 3.87 15.46 -7.65
N ASN A 159 4.99 15.01 -7.06
CA ASN A 159 6.28 15.67 -7.15
C ASN A 159 7.20 15.03 -8.21
N ILE A 160 6.66 14.15 -9.05
CA ILE A 160 7.38 13.54 -10.16
C ILE A 160 7.39 14.53 -11.33
N ASP A 161 8.57 14.94 -11.79
CA ASP A 161 8.69 15.65 -13.05
C ASP A 161 8.71 14.66 -14.22
N PHE A 162 7.62 14.63 -14.99
CA PHE A 162 7.49 13.77 -16.16
C PHE A 162 8.09 14.40 -17.43
N ARG A 163 8.54 15.66 -17.36
CA ARG A 163 9.11 16.39 -18.51
C ARG A 163 10.60 16.12 -18.69
N THR A 164 11.30 15.71 -17.63
CA THR A 164 12.70 15.33 -17.71
C THR A 164 12.81 13.99 -18.48
N LYS A 165 13.32 14.04 -19.71
CA LYS A 165 13.82 12.84 -20.39
C LYS A 165 14.97 12.26 -19.57
N GLN A 166 14.70 11.32 -18.66
CA GLN A 166 15.77 10.69 -17.89
C GLN A 166 16.70 9.94 -18.84
N SER A 167 17.98 10.34 -18.87
CA SER A 167 19.08 9.70 -19.60
C SER A 167 19.59 8.42 -18.90
N GLY A 168 18.81 7.82 -18.01
CA GLY A 168 19.11 6.59 -17.28
C GLY A 168 18.02 5.56 -17.51
N LYS A 169 18.38 4.27 -17.50
CA LYS A 169 17.53 3.09 -17.82
C LYS A 169 16.06 3.33 -17.44
N ALA A 170 15.25 3.65 -18.45
CA ALA A 170 13.81 3.81 -18.29
C ALA A 170 13.23 2.52 -17.70
N CYS A 171 12.43 2.63 -16.63
CA CYS A 171 11.65 1.51 -16.12
C CYS A 171 10.74 0.99 -17.24
N PRO A 172 10.97 -0.21 -17.80
CA PRO A 172 10.27 -0.67 -19.02
C PRO A 172 8.76 -0.90 -18.80
N SER A 173 8.31 -0.96 -17.55
CA SER A 173 6.94 -1.29 -17.17
C SER A 173 6.02 -0.08 -16.96
N MET A 174 6.51 1.15 -17.11
CA MET A 174 5.67 2.33 -16.93
C MET A 174 5.00 2.70 -18.26
N TYR A 175 3.80 2.15 -18.47
CA TYR A 175 2.94 2.52 -19.60
C TYR A 175 2.62 4.02 -19.56
N ARG A 176 2.80 4.71 -20.69
CA ARG A 176 2.87 6.18 -20.80
C ARG A 176 1.52 6.88 -21.11
N ASP A 177 0.38 6.24 -20.88
CA ASP A 177 -0.91 6.94 -20.95
C ASP A 177 -1.19 7.68 -19.63
N VAL A 178 -0.51 8.80 -19.43
CA VAL A 178 -0.74 9.71 -18.30
C VAL A 178 -1.37 10.99 -18.82
N HIS A 179 -2.70 11.06 -18.77
CA HIS A 179 -3.43 12.30 -19.03
C HIS A 179 -3.67 13.02 -17.69
N TYR A 180 -2.84 14.01 -17.36
CA TYR A 180 -3.16 14.95 -16.30
C TYR A 180 -2.90 16.38 -16.77
N LYS A 181 -3.82 17.29 -16.44
CA LYS A 181 -3.68 18.73 -16.70
C LYS A 181 -3.15 19.36 -15.42
N ALA A 182 -1.89 19.77 -15.41
CA ALA A 182 -1.33 20.52 -14.28
C ALA A 182 -2.00 21.91 -14.23
N ASN A 183 -2.50 22.31 -13.06
CA ASN A 183 -2.96 23.68 -12.86
C ASN A 183 -1.74 24.59 -12.78
N SER A 184 -1.68 25.62 -13.62
CA SER A 184 -0.65 26.66 -13.55
C SER A 184 -0.95 27.58 -12.37
N TRP A 185 -0.11 27.58 -11.35
CA TRP A 185 -0.17 28.57 -10.27
C TRP A 185 0.50 29.86 -10.74
N LYS A 186 -0.23 30.98 -10.69
CA LYS A 186 0.38 32.31 -10.83
C LYS A 186 1.06 32.65 -9.51
N GLN A 187 2.34 32.99 -9.56
CA GLN A 187 3.01 33.65 -8.43
C GLN A 187 2.39 35.04 -8.30
N HIS A 188 1.83 35.32 -7.12
CA HIS A 188 1.41 36.66 -6.71
C HIS A 188 2.58 37.36 -6.03
#